data_AF-A0A383CEN7-F1
#
_entry.id   AF-A0A383CEN7-F1
#
_cell.length_a   1.000
_cell.length_b   1.000
_cell.length_c   1.000
_cell.angle_alpha   90.00
_cell.angle_beta   90.00
_cell.angle_gamma   90.00
#
_symmetry.space_group_name_H-M   'P 1'
#
loop_
_entity.id
_entity.type
_entity.pdbx_description
1 polymer ?
#
loop_
_entity_poly.entity_id
_entity_poly.type
_entity_poly.pdbx_seq_one_letter_code
_entity_poly.pdbx_strand_id
1 'polypeptide(L)'
;MIQANIIDRGDYSVEEFERQYNPRQAVPDHQEKIDARVIASAEARCRIEGIYDLRYGPGPKEVLDVFPAATDSAPVQFYIHGGYWRA
;
A
#
# COMPACT_ATOMS: atom_id res chain seq x y z
N MET A 1 30.04 -14.34 -7.81
CA MET A 1 30.13 -13.55 -6.57
C MET A 1 29.64 -12.15 -6.89
N ILE A 2 28.33 -11.91 -6.82
CA ILE A 2 27.78 -10.58 -7.09
C ILE A 2 28.07 -9.74 -5.84
N GLN A 3 28.90 -8.71 -5.98
CA GLN A 3 29.08 -7.70 -4.93
C GLN A 3 27.70 -7.15 -4.59
N ALA A 4 27.26 -7.35 -3.34
CA ALA A 4 26.11 -6.64 -2.82
C ALA A 4 26.41 -5.13 -2.98
N ASN A 5 25.55 -4.41 -3.71
CA ASN A 5 25.62 -2.95 -3.75
C ASN A 5 25.47 -2.45 -2.32
N ILE A 6 26.59 -2.05 -1.71
CA ILE A 6 26.59 -1.38 -0.43
C ILE A 6 25.99 0.00 -0.70
N ILE A 7 24.77 0.23 -0.22
CA ILE A 7 24.17 1.56 -0.17
C ILE A 7 25.11 2.43 0.66
N ASP A 8 25.53 3.57 0.12
CA ASP A 8 26.28 4.56 0.89
C ASP A 8 25.36 5.14 1.97
N ARG A 9 25.73 4.89 3.24
CA ARG A 9 24.97 5.33 4.42
C ARG A 9 25.59 6.57 5.06
N GLY A 10 26.69 7.10 4.52
CA GLY A 10 27.50 8.11 5.20
C GLY A 10 27.90 7.66 6.62
N ASP A 11 27.79 8.56 7.58
CA ASP A 11 28.14 8.30 8.99
C ASP A 11 27.01 7.63 9.79
N TYR A 12 25.86 7.32 9.18
CA TYR A 12 24.77 6.64 9.89
C TYR A 12 25.09 5.18 10.20
N SER A 13 24.80 4.76 11.42
CA SER A 13 24.68 3.33 11.74
C SER A 13 23.61 2.66 10.87
N VAL A 14 23.65 1.34 10.77
CA VAL A 14 22.64 0.58 10.01
C VAL A 14 21.24 0.87 10.57
N GLU A 15 21.10 0.94 11.89
CA GLU A 15 19.83 1.18 12.57
C GLU A 15 19.29 2.59 12.31
N GLU A 16 20.13 3.61 12.38
CA GLU A 16 19.74 5.00 12.07
C GLU A 16 19.31 5.16 10.61
N PHE A 17 19.98 4.45 9.70
CA PHE A 17 19.62 4.45 8.29
C PHE A 17 18.30 3.70 8.05
N GLU A 18 18.12 2.53 8.65
CA GLU A 18 16.87 1.76 8.58
C GLU A 18 15.68 2.55 9.12
N ARG A 19 15.84 3.27 10.23
CA ARG A 19 14.77 4.11 10.80
C ARG A 19 14.28 5.20 9.85
N GLN A 20 15.08 5.63 8.87
CA GLN A 20 14.68 6.67 7.90
C GLN A 20 13.85 6.11 6.74
N TYR A 21 14.01 4.83 6.40
CA TYR A 21 13.38 4.21 5.21
C TYR A 21 12.42 3.07 5.55
N ASN A 22 12.38 2.64 6.81
CA ASN A 22 11.51 1.57 7.26
C ASN A 22 10.45 2.14 8.21
N PRO A 23 9.24 2.46 7.73
CA PRO A 23 8.14 2.93 8.57
C PRO A 23 7.81 1.99 9.73
N ARG A 24 8.13 0.69 9.62
CA ARG A 24 7.93 -0.27 10.73
C ARG A 24 8.94 -0.10 11.86
N GLN A 25 10.11 0.48 11.59
CA GLN A 25 11.09 0.88 12.60
C GLN A 25 10.85 2.33 13.05
N ALA A 26 10.38 3.20 12.16
CA ALA A 26 10.22 4.63 12.42
C ALA A 26 8.97 4.97 13.24
N VAL A 27 7.88 4.20 13.06
CA VAL A 27 6.56 4.52 13.61
C VAL A 27 6.25 3.57 14.77
N PRO A 28 6.10 4.10 16.01
CA PRO A 28 5.55 3.32 17.12
C PRO A 28 4.18 2.75 16.76
N ASP A 29 3.91 1.53 17.23
CA ASP A 29 2.63 0.82 17.06
C ASP A 29 2.21 0.65 15.59
N HIS A 30 3.18 0.61 14.66
CA HIS A 30 2.91 0.46 13.22
C HIS A 30 2.05 -0.77 12.90
N GLN A 31 2.23 -1.86 13.66
CA GLN A 31 1.50 -3.11 13.44
C GLN A 31 0.02 -2.93 13.76
N GLU A 32 -0.31 -2.27 14.87
CA GLU A 32 -1.71 -1.95 15.21
C GLU A 32 -2.38 -1.10 14.12
N LYS A 33 -1.65 -0.15 13.53
CA LYS A 33 -2.16 0.68 12.41
C LYS A 33 -2.40 -0.14 11.15
N ILE A 34 -1.53 -1.12 10.87
CA ILE A 34 -1.72 -2.05 9.76
C ILE A 34 -2.96 -2.91 10.01
N ASP A 35 -3.09 -3.47 11.20
CA ASP A 35 -4.19 -4.37 11.57
C ASP A 35 -5.53 -3.62 11.53
N ALA A 36 -5.58 -2.41 12.09
CA ALA A 36 -6.76 -1.54 12.02
C ALA A 36 -7.18 -1.24 10.58
N ARG A 37 -6.22 -0.98 9.68
CA ARG A 37 -6.51 -0.78 8.24
C ARG A 37 -7.09 -2.05 7.62
N VAL A 38 -6.52 -3.23 7.90
CA VAL A 38 -7.02 -4.50 7.35
C VAL A 38 -8.46 -4.76 7.78
N ILE A 39 -8.77 -4.56 9.06
CA ILE A 39 -10.13 -4.71 9.60
C ILE A 39 -11.08 -3.71 8.93
N ALA A 40 -10.72 -2.43 8.89
CA ALA A 40 -11.55 -1.39 8.28
C ALA A 40 -11.81 -1.65 6.78
N SER A 41 -10.80 -2.13 6.04
CA SER A 41 -10.95 -2.50 4.64
C SER A 41 -11.89 -3.69 4.44
N ALA A 42 -11.81 -4.71 5.31
CA ALA A 42 -12.74 -5.85 5.25
C ALA A 42 -14.18 -5.41 5.53
N GLU A 43 -14.39 -4.58 6.54
CA GLU A 43 -15.72 -4.04 6.83
C GLU A 43 -16.26 -3.14 5.72
N ALA A 44 -15.41 -2.31 5.12
CA ALA A 44 -15.79 -1.46 4.00
C ALA A 44 -16.29 -2.29 2.81
N ARG A 45 -15.61 -3.40 2.50
CA ARG A 45 -16.03 -4.34 1.44
C ARG A 45 -17.42 -4.95 1.70
N CYS A 46 -17.79 -5.16 2.95
CA CYS A 46 -19.11 -5.68 3.30
C CYS A 46 -20.23 -4.61 3.23
N ARG A 47 -19.89 -3.33 3.38
CA ARG A 47 -20.87 -2.23 3.51
C ARG A 47 -21.03 -1.38 2.26
N ILE A 48 -19.98 -1.27 1.44
CA ILE A 48 -19.93 -0.37 0.30
C ILE A 48 -20.23 -1.15 -0.98
N GLU A 49 -21.24 -0.72 -1.72
CA GLU A 49 -21.51 -1.26 -3.04
C GLU A 49 -20.39 -0.88 -4.00
N GLY A 50 -19.91 -1.86 -4.77
CA GLY A 50 -18.80 -1.68 -5.68
C GLY A 50 -18.66 -2.85 -6.64
N ILE A 51 -17.93 -2.60 -7.72
CA ILE A 51 -17.47 -3.64 -8.64
C ILE A 51 -16.08 -4.03 -8.16
N TYR A 52 -15.99 -5.15 -7.47
CA TYR A 52 -14.74 -5.66 -6.91
C TYR A 52 -13.98 -6.50 -7.94
N ASP A 53 -12.65 -6.44 -7.86
CA ASP A 53 -11.73 -7.24 -8.68
C ASP A 53 -11.90 -7.07 -10.20
N LEU A 54 -12.25 -5.86 -10.67
CA LEU A 54 -12.33 -5.55 -12.09
C LEU A 54 -10.95 -5.64 -12.73
N ARG A 55 -10.78 -6.55 -13.69
CA ARG A 55 -9.51 -6.79 -14.37
C ARG A 55 -9.20 -5.71 -15.40
N TYR A 56 -7.99 -5.16 -15.35
CA TYR A 56 -7.48 -4.23 -16.38
C TYR A 56 -6.28 -4.80 -17.16
N GLY A 57 -5.69 -5.92 -16.70
CA GLY A 57 -4.54 -6.53 -17.36
C GLY A 57 -4.42 -8.05 -17.13
N PRO A 58 -3.50 -8.73 -17.86
CA PRO A 58 -3.32 -10.18 -17.80
C PRO A 58 -2.72 -10.70 -16.48
N GLY A 59 -2.04 -9.86 -15.71
CA GLY A 59 -1.35 -10.22 -14.48
C GLY A 59 -2.30 -10.53 -13.31
N PRO A 60 -1.85 -11.31 -12.32
CA PRO A 60 -2.70 -11.73 -11.20
C PRO A 60 -3.14 -10.58 -10.29
N LYS A 61 -2.33 -9.52 -10.17
CA LYS A 61 -2.63 -8.31 -9.38
C LYS A 61 -3.15 -7.14 -10.21
N GLU A 62 -3.38 -7.32 -11.51
CA GLU A 62 -3.86 -6.25 -12.41
C GLU A 62 -5.39 -6.15 -12.36
N VAL A 63 -5.88 -5.81 -11.16
CA VAL A 63 -7.29 -5.62 -10.82
C VAL A 63 -7.48 -4.28 -10.10
N LEU A 64 -8.70 -3.75 -10.14
CA LEU A 64 -9.10 -2.57 -9.37
C LEU A 64 -10.53 -2.75 -8.84
N ASP A 65 -10.82 -2.09 -7.72
CA ASP A 65 -12.17 -1.97 -7.18
C ASP A 65 -12.78 -0.64 -7.66
N VAL A 66 -13.97 -0.67 -8.26
CA VAL A 66 -14.69 0.55 -8.71
C VAL A 66 -15.86 0.83 -7.77
N PHE A 67 -15.92 2.05 -7.26
CA PHE A 67 -17.03 2.55 -6.45
C PHE A 67 -17.79 3.61 -7.25
N PRO A 68 -18.95 3.28 -7.85
CA PRO A 68 -19.70 4.22 -8.68
C PRO A 68 -20.23 5.40 -7.86
N ALA A 69 -20.21 6.59 -8.46
CA ALA A 69 -20.91 7.73 -7.91
C ALA A 69 -22.43 7.56 -8.08
N ALA A 70 -23.21 8.22 -7.21
CA ALA A 70 -24.66 8.24 -7.33
C ALA A 70 -25.17 9.03 -8.55
N THR A 71 -24.32 9.84 -9.18
CA THR A 71 -24.65 10.69 -10.32
C THR A 71 -23.81 10.32 -11.55
N ASP A 72 -24.44 10.34 -12.71
CA ASP A 72 -23.77 10.13 -13.98
C ASP A 72 -22.72 11.23 -14.28
N SER A 73 -21.72 10.88 -15.10
CA SER A 73 -20.65 11.78 -15.54
C SER A 73 -19.84 12.42 -14.39
N ALA A 74 -19.81 11.79 -13.22
CA ALA A 74 -18.96 12.22 -12.11
C ALA A 74 -17.46 12.07 -12.47
N PRO A 75 -16.57 12.94 -11.94
CA PRO A 75 -15.14 12.80 -12.12
C PRO A 75 -14.62 11.51 -11.47
N VAL A 76 -13.59 10.92 -12.06
CA VAL A 76 -12.95 9.72 -11.53
C VAL A 76 -11.83 10.10 -10.58
N GLN A 77 -11.86 9.56 -9.36
CA GLN A 77 -10.74 9.60 -8.42
C GLN A 77 -9.99 8.26 -8.46
N PHE A 78 -8.68 8.31 -8.68
CA PHE A 78 -7.81 7.14 -8.54
C PHE A 78 -7.11 7.16 -7.17
N TYR A 79 -7.14 6.04 -6.48
CA TYR A 79 -6.30 5.76 -5.33
C TYR A 79 -5.32 4.64 -5.66
N ILE A 80 -4.03 4.87 -5.44
CA ILE A 80 -2.96 3.91 -5.70
C ILE A 80 -2.24 3.66 -4.37
N HIS A 81 -2.26 2.42 -3.90
CA HIS A 81 -1.67 2.08 -2.61
C HIS A 81 -0.13 2.09 -2.65
N GLY A 82 0.48 2.35 -1.49
CA GLY A 82 1.93 2.27 -1.29
C GLY A 82 2.41 0.84 -0.99
N GLY A 83 3.44 0.72 -0.15
CA GLY A 83 4.01 -0.58 0.25
C GLY A 83 5.36 -0.92 -0.38
N TYR A 84 6.13 0.10 -0.77
CA TYR A 84 7.48 -0.06 -1.33
C TYR A 84 7.55 -1.02 -2.53
N TRP A 85 6.45 -1.11 -3.31
CA TRP A 85 6.32 -2.01 -4.46
C TRP A 85 6.62 -3.50 -4.18
N ARG A 86 6.58 -3.92 -2.91
CA ARG A 86 6.95 -5.28 -2.47
C ARG A 86 5.95 -5.94 -1.52
N ALA A 87 4.92 -5.20 -1.11
CA ALA A 87 3.90 -5.65 -0.17
C ALA A 87 2.79 -6.50 -0.84
#